data_AF-A0A4P7GJ17-F1
#
_entry.id   AF-A0A4P7GJ17-F1
#
_cell.length_a   1.000
_cell.length_b   1.000
_cell.length_c   1.000
_cell.angle_alpha   90.00
_cell.angle_beta   90.00
_cell.angle_gamma   90.00
#
_symmetry.space_group_name_H-M   'P 1'
#
loop_
_entity.id
_entity.type
_entity.pdbx_description
1 polymer ?
#
loop_
_entity_poly.entity_id
_entity_poly.type
_entity_poly.pdbx_seq_one_letter_code
_entity_poly.pdbx_strand_id
1 'polypeptide(L)'
;MFGVGLPEMAVIALVAVVVFGPDKLPEFARQAGRFLHRLRTFATSTRDELRIELGPAYADLELRDLDPRTVVRRHIVEAMEEAEEESRPKRKGSRPLADGEVPPYDAEAT
;
A
#
# COMPACT_ATOMS: atom_id res chain seq x y z
N MET A 1 -10.12 -34.08 15.56
CA MET A 1 -8.80 -34.73 15.69
C MET A 1 -7.86 -33.67 16.26
N PHE A 2 -7.33 -33.91 17.46
CA PHE A 2 -6.61 -32.98 18.36
C PHE A 2 -7.37 -31.67 18.69
N GLY A 3 -8.30 -31.76 19.65
CA GLY A 3 -8.78 -30.58 20.35
C GLY A 3 -7.74 -30.16 21.38
N VAL A 4 -6.97 -29.12 21.09
CA VAL A 4 -6.02 -28.56 22.06
C VAL A 4 -6.81 -27.64 22.99
N GLY A 5 -7.15 -28.13 24.17
CA GLY A 5 -7.78 -27.36 25.23
C GLY A 5 -6.75 -26.65 26.10
N LEU A 6 -7.26 -25.91 27.09
CA LEU A 6 -6.43 -25.31 28.14
C LEU A 6 -5.53 -26.33 28.88
N PRO A 7 -6.00 -27.55 29.23
CA PRO A 7 -5.16 -28.55 29.89
C PRO A 7 -3.97 -28.99 29.02
N GLU A 8 -4.19 -29.24 27.74
CA GLU A 8 -3.16 -29.67 26.81
C GLU A 8 -2.11 -28.56 26.60
N MET A 9 -2.54 -27.30 26.50
CA MET A 9 -1.63 -26.15 26.46
C MET A 9 -0.77 -26.03 27.73
N ALA A 10 -1.33 -26.33 28.90
CA ALA A 10 -0.57 -26.30 30.15
C ALA A 10 0.51 -27.39 30.20
N VAL A 11 0.22 -28.59 29.68
CA VAL A 11 1.21 -29.67 29.58
C VAL A 11 2.34 -29.28 28.63
N ILE A 12 2.03 -28.69 27.48
CA ILE A 12 3.04 -28.22 26.52
C ILE A 12 3.91 -27.12 27.15
N ALA A 13 3.30 -26.17 27.85
CA ALA A 13 4.03 -25.12 28.55
C ALA A 13 4.95 -25.69 29.63
N LEU A 14 4.48 -26.67 30.40
CA LEU A 14 5.29 -27.35 31.41
C LEU A 14 6.51 -28.05 30.78
N VAL A 15 6.30 -28.79 29.69
CA VAL A 15 7.40 -29.46 28.96
C VAL A 15 8.39 -28.43 28.44
N ALA A 16 7.93 -27.32 27.86
CA ALA A 16 8.80 -26.24 27.40
C ALA A 16 9.62 -25.64 28.55
N VAL A 17 9.01 -25.41 29.71
CA VAL A 17 9.72 -24.93 30.91
C VAL A 17 10.78 -25.92 31.37
N VAL A 18 10.52 -27.22 31.33
CA VAL A 18 11.50 -28.24 31.74
C VAL A 18 12.67 -28.33 30.75
N VAL A 19 12.40 -28.27 29.45
CA VAL A 19 13.42 -28.39 28.40
C VAL A 19 14.32 -27.15 28.35
N PHE A 20 13.74 -25.96 28.39
CA PHE A 20 14.49 -24.71 28.29
C PHE A 20 14.95 -24.16 29.65
N GLY A 21 14.26 -24.52 30.73
CA GLY A 21 14.45 -23.98 32.07
C GLY A 21 13.50 -22.81 32.39
N PRO A 22 12.91 -22.75 33.61
CA PRO A 22 12.00 -21.68 34.02
C PRO A 22 12.63 -20.30 34.02
N ASP A 23 13.94 -20.22 34.28
CA ASP A 23 14.68 -18.95 34.31
C ASP A 23 15.02 -18.42 32.91
N LYS A 24 15.11 -19.31 31.91
CA LYS A 24 15.53 -18.97 30.55
C LYS A 24 14.39 -18.49 29.67
N LEU A 25 13.19 -19.04 29.83
CA LEU A 25 12.00 -18.58 29.11
C LEU A 25 11.73 -17.06 29.24
N PRO A 26 11.69 -16.46 30.45
CA PRO A 26 11.47 -15.02 30.59
C PRO A 26 12.65 -14.20 30.04
N GLU A 27 13.87 -14.72 30.10
CA GLU A 27 15.06 -14.09 29.51
C GLU A 27 14.94 -14.00 27.98
N PHE A 28 14.55 -15.10 27.31
CA PHE A 28 14.30 -15.14 25.88
C PHE A 28 13.10 -14.27 25.47
N ALA A 29 12.01 -14.28 26.22
CA ALA A 29 10.85 -13.43 25.95
C ALA A 29 11.21 -11.94 26.01
N ARG A 30 12.01 -11.53 27.02
CA ARG A 30 12.52 -10.15 27.12
C ARG A 30 13.45 -9.79 25.97
N GLN A 31 14.30 -10.72 25.54
CA GLN A 31 15.20 -10.49 24.41
C GLN A 31 14.43 -10.34 23.09
N ALA A 32 13.47 -11.23 22.83
CA ALA A 32 12.59 -11.16 21.66
C ALA A 32 11.76 -9.87 21.65
N GLY A 33 11.20 -9.48 22.80
CA GLY A 33 10.45 -8.23 22.93
C GLY A 33 11.30 -7.00 22.62
N ARG A 34 12.53 -6.94 23.16
CA ARG A 34 13.47 -5.85 22.84
C ARG A 34 13.87 -5.83 21.37
N PHE A 35 14.09 -7.00 20.77
CA PHE A 35 14.40 -7.10 19.35
C PHE A 35 13.23 -6.61 18.47
N LEU A 36 12.00 -7.05 18.77
CA LEU A 36 10.81 -6.63 18.05
C LEU A 36 10.56 -5.12 18.19
N HIS A 37 10.79 -4.56 19.38
CA HIS A 37 10.72 -3.12 19.59
C HIS A 37 11.73 -2.36 18.74
N ARG A 38 13.00 -2.81 18.71
CA ARG A 38 14.05 -2.21 17.87
C ARG A 38 13.72 -2.29 16.39
N LEU A 39 13.23 -3.43 15.91
CA LEU A 39 12.77 -3.59 14.54
C LEU A 39 11.64 -2.64 14.19
N ARG A 40 10.64 -2.50 15.08
CA ARG A 40 9.53 -1.58 14.87
C ARG A 40 10.00 -0.13 14.82
N THR A 41 10.88 0.28 15.73
CA THR A 41 11.45 1.64 15.73
C THR A 41 12.25 1.92 14.46
N PHE A 42 13.08 0.96 14.02
CA PHE A 42 13.86 1.08 12.78
C PHE A 42 12.97 1.17 11.54
N ALA A 43 11.91 0.35 11.47
CA ALA A 43 10.95 0.40 10.38
C ALA A 43 10.21 1.73 10.33
N THR A 44 9.80 2.28 11.49
CA THR A 44 9.16 3.59 11.57
C THR A 44 10.12 4.71 11.17
N SER A 45 11.35 4.73 11.70
CA SER A 45 12.32 5.79 11.39
C SER A 45 12.68 5.82 9.90
N THR A 46 12.88 4.64 9.30
CA THR A 46 13.16 4.53 7.85
C THR A 46 11.99 5.07 7.03
N ARG A 47 10.75 4.76 7.44
CA ARG A 47 9.55 5.29 6.78
C ARG A 47 9.46 6.81 6.91
N ASP A 48 9.80 7.36 8.08
CA ASP A 48 9.77 8.79 8.33
C ASP A 48 10.84 9.52 7.50
N GLU A 49 12.04 8.94 7.36
CA GLU A 49 13.12 9.47 6.52
C GLU A 49 12.75 9.45 5.03
N LEU A 50 12.19 8.34 4.54
CA LEU A 50 11.68 8.24 3.16
C LEU A 50 10.54 9.23 2.88
N ARG A 51 9.68 9.50 3.87
CA ARG A 51 8.59 10.50 3.76
C ARG A 51 9.14 11.92 3.62
N ILE A 52 10.25 12.23 4.29
CA ILE A 52 10.90 13.54 4.23
C ILE A 52 11.60 13.74 2.88
N GLU A 53 12.29 12.71 2.37
CA GLU A 53 13.09 12.83 1.14
C GLU A 53 12.28 12.71 -0.15
N LEU A 54 11.29 11.80 -0.20
CA LEU A 54 10.53 11.50 -1.42
C LEU A 54 9.19 12.27 -1.49
N GLY A 55 8.81 12.95 -0.40
CA GLY A 55 7.55 13.68 -0.28
C GLY A 55 6.34 12.78 0.03
N PRO A 56 5.20 13.39 0.42
CA PRO A 56 4.04 12.68 0.93
C PRO A 56 3.41 11.67 -0.05
N ALA A 57 3.68 11.78 -1.36
CA ALA A 57 3.14 10.90 -2.40
C ALA A 57 3.61 9.44 -2.31
N TYR A 58 4.80 9.18 -1.77
CA TYR A 58 5.36 7.81 -1.63
C TYR A 58 5.26 7.24 -0.22
N ALA A 59 4.73 8.04 0.71
CA ALA A 59 4.74 7.75 2.13
C ALA A 59 3.61 6.78 2.57
N ASP A 60 2.64 6.57 1.69
CA ASP A 60 1.48 5.70 1.87
C ASP A 60 1.66 4.32 1.20
N LEU A 61 2.90 3.92 0.90
CA LEU A 61 3.25 2.52 0.74
C LEU A 61 3.14 1.83 2.11
N GLU A 62 1.91 1.58 2.52
CA GLU A 62 1.62 0.80 3.70
C GLU A 62 1.94 -0.67 3.40
N LEU A 63 2.96 -1.19 4.06
CA LEU A 63 3.36 -2.61 4.05
C LEU A 63 2.25 -3.55 4.62
N ARG A 64 0.99 -3.13 4.66
CA ARG A 64 -0.16 -3.94 5.09
C ARG A 64 -0.95 -4.52 3.92
N ASP A 65 -0.66 -4.10 2.70
CA ASP A 65 -1.32 -4.56 1.47
C ASP A 65 -0.31 -5.15 0.46
N LEU A 66 0.58 -6.04 0.94
CA LEU A 66 1.66 -6.69 0.16
C LEU A 66 1.12 -7.62 -0.94
N ASP A 67 0.53 -7.06 -1.99
CA ASP A 67 0.80 -7.54 -3.34
C ASP A 67 1.44 -6.39 -4.14
N PRO A 68 2.78 -6.36 -4.27
CA PRO A 68 3.50 -5.26 -4.91
C PRO A 68 3.05 -5.03 -6.37
N ARG A 69 2.44 -6.06 -6.99
CA ARG A 69 1.89 -5.98 -8.35
C ARG A 69 0.68 -5.05 -8.43
N THR A 70 -0.13 -4.96 -7.38
CA THR A 70 -1.37 -4.17 -7.39
C THR A 70 -1.08 -2.67 -7.30
N VAL A 71 -0.08 -2.29 -6.50
CA VAL A 71 0.34 -0.89 -6.33
C VAL A 71 1.01 -0.35 -7.59
N VAL A 72 1.92 -1.13 -8.18
CA VAL A 72 2.58 -0.77 -9.46
C VAL A 72 1.56 -0.68 -10.58
N ARG A 73 0.59 -1.62 -10.63
CA ARG A 73 -0.48 -1.58 -11.61
C ARG A 73 -1.35 -0.32 -11.49
N ARG A 74 -1.71 0.11 -10.26
CA ARG A 74 -2.48 1.34 -10.06
C ARG A 74 -1.73 2.58 -10.56
N HIS A 75 -0.45 2.71 -10.21
CA HIS A 75 0.35 3.86 -10.65
C HIS A 75 0.60 3.89 -12.16
N ILE A 76 0.78 2.73 -12.81
CA ILE A 76 0.91 2.67 -14.27
C ILE A 76 -0.41 3.06 -14.95
N VAL A 77 -1.55 2.59 -14.44
CA VAL A 77 -2.87 2.93 -15.00
C VAL A 77 -3.16 4.42 -14.85
N GLU A 78 -2.90 5.00 -13.67
CA GLU A 78 -3.09 6.44 -13.42
C GLU A 78 -2.19 7.29 -14.34
N ALA A 79 -0.91 6.92 -14.48
CA ALA A 79 0.00 7.60 -15.42
C ALA A 79 -0.43 7.45 -16.90
N MET A 80 -1.03 6.32 -17.27
CA MET A 80 -1.59 6.11 -18.60
C MET A 80 -2.86 6.95 -18.81
N GLU A 81 -3.74 7.05 -17.81
CA GLU A 81 -4.95 7.87 -17.86
C GLU A 81 -4.60 9.37 -17.94
N GLU A 82 -3.63 9.85 -17.15
CA GLU A 82 -3.10 11.21 -17.24
C GLU A 82 -2.52 11.50 -18.63
N ALA A 83 -1.74 10.56 -19.19
CA ALA A 83 -1.20 10.70 -20.53
C ALA A 83 -2.29 10.65 -21.62
N GLU A 84 -3.36 9.89 -21.44
CA GLU A 84 -4.55 9.87 -22.31
C GLU A 84 -5.36 11.17 -22.21
N GLU A 85 -5.47 11.76 -21.02
CA GLU A 85 -6.11 13.06 -20.81
C GLU A 85 -5.29 14.21 -21.42
N GLU A 86 -3.97 14.16 -21.30
CA GLU A 86 -3.06 15.16 -21.88
C GLU A 86 -2.98 15.04 -23.41
N SER A 87 -3.08 13.81 -23.94
CA SER A 87 -3.07 13.55 -25.40
C SER A 87 -4.43 13.75 -26.08
N ARG A 88 -5.53 13.91 -25.33
CA ARG A 88 -6.82 14.31 -25.92
C ARG A 88 -6.69 15.74 -26.48
N PRO A 89 -6.80 15.94 -27.81
CA PRO A 89 -6.81 17.29 -28.35
C PRO A 89 -8.03 18.01 -27.75
N LYS A 90 -7.80 19.09 -26.98
CA LYS A 90 -8.85 20.04 -26.60
C LYS A 90 -9.52 20.51 -27.89
N ARG A 91 -10.60 19.85 -28.30
CA ARG A 91 -11.42 20.26 -29.44
C ARG A 91 -11.98 21.63 -29.09
N LYS A 92 -11.28 22.67 -29.55
CA LYS A 92 -11.75 24.04 -29.45
C LYS A 92 -12.90 24.15 -30.46
N GLY A 93 -14.12 24.01 -29.96
CA GLY A 93 -15.32 24.28 -30.74
C GLY A 93 -16.11 23.04 -31.14
N SER A 94 -17.21 22.85 -30.45
CA SER A 94 -18.50 22.55 -31.06
C SER A 94 -19.54 22.71 -29.97
N ARG A 95 -19.87 23.96 -29.62
CA ARG A 95 -21.12 24.20 -28.91
C ARG A 95 -22.23 23.65 -29.81
N PRO A 96 -23.21 22.88 -29.28
CA PRO A 96 -24.36 22.48 -30.05
C PRO A 96 -24.99 23.71 -30.69
N LEU A 97 -25.23 23.67 -32.01
CA LEU A 97 -25.93 24.73 -32.72
C LEU A 97 -27.30 24.93 -32.06
N ALA A 98 -27.68 26.17 -31.79
CA ALA A 98 -29.03 26.44 -31.26
C ALA A 98 -30.08 26.15 -32.34
N ASP A 99 -31.32 25.86 -31.95
CA ASP A 99 -32.41 25.60 -32.90
C ASP A 99 -32.57 26.77 -33.88
N GLY A 100 -32.27 26.53 -35.16
CA GLY A 100 -32.30 27.52 -36.23
C GLY A 100 -30.94 28.14 -36.61
N GLU A 101 -29.84 27.75 -35.97
CA GLU A 101 -28.49 28.20 -36.32
C GLU A 101 -27.93 27.35 -37.48
N VAL A 102 -27.71 28.00 -38.63
CA VAL A 102 -27.22 27.33 -39.84
C VAL A 102 -25.70 27.19 -39.73
N PRO A 103 -25.11 25.99 -39.94
CA PRO A 103 -23.67 25.82 -39.87
C PRO A 103 -22.97 26.71 -40.92
N PRO A 104 -21.80 27.27 -40.59
CA PRO A 104 -21.05 28.08 -41.55
C PRO A 104 -20.69 27.23 -42.77
N TYR A 105 -21.15 27.65 -43.95
CA TYR A 105 -20.76 27.03 -45.21
C TYR A 105 -19.65 27.85 -45.86
N ASP A 106 -18.62 27.16 -46.35
CA ASP A 106 -17.52 27.77 -47.08
C ASP A 106 -17.87 27.80 -48.58
N ALA A 107 -18.08 29.00 -49.12
CA ALA A 107 -18.45 29.21 -50.51
C ALA A 107 -17.26 29.05 -51.48
N GLU A 108 -16.03 28.91 -50.97
CA GLU A 108 -14.81 28.79 -51.77
C GLU A 108 -14.40 27.34 -52.05
N ALA A 109 -15.17 26.36 -51.57
CA ALA A 109 -14.92 24.94 -51.85
C ALA A 109 -15.36 24.59 -53.28
N THR A 110 -14.44 24.62 -54.24
CA THR A 110 -14.58 24.07 -55.61
C THR A 110 -13.38 23.18 -55.95
#